data_AF-A0A9P7QWT1-F1
#
_entry.id   AF-A0A9P7QWT1-F1
#
_cell.length_a   1.000
_cell.length_b   1.000
_cell.length_c   1.000
_cell.angle_alpha   90.00
_cell.angle_beta   90.00
_cell.angle_gamma   90.00
#
_symmetry.space_group_name_H-M   'P 1'
#
loop_
_entity.id
_entity.type
_entity.pdbx_description
1 polymer ?
#
loop_
_entity_poly.entity_id
_entity_poly.type
_entity_poly.pdbx_seq_one_letter_code
_entity_poly.pdbx_strand_id
1 'polypeptide(L)'
;MRQPPTARTVLGHFSELPALYRGLARETRSSLDEMEGRERERVERLVALADALARGYGELVVCLPMQRIEGIIRRNRGEKRVSKFWEKVLEEVETENLHYIVSSSWVALFIVQLSQASSILTETSLDENEQILVIVSAGLALLWAVAVASEGLTLAHERRRQDDRSLNGIIAREV
;
A
#
# COMPACT_ATOMS: atom_id res chain seq x y z
N MET A 1 5.98 28.02 5.30
CA MET A 1 6.60 27.95 3.95
C MET A 1 6.39 26.54 3.43
N ARG A 2 5.70 26.39 2.30
CA ARG A 2 5.36 25.07 1.70
C ARG A 2 6.61 24.55 0.98
N GLN A 3 7.18 23.44 1.44
CA GLN A 3 8.25 22.77 0.70
C GLN A 3 7.76 22.43 -0.71
N PRO A 4 8.62 22.54 -1.75
CA PRO A 4 8.22 22.22 -3.11
C PRO A 4 7.82 20.74 -3.20
N PRO A 5 6.72 20.40 -3.90
CA PRO A 5 6.31 19.02 -4.07
C PRO A 5 7.35 18.29 -4.93
N THR A 6 8.09 17.40 -4.29
CA THR A 6 9.14 16.54 -4.88
C THR A 6 8.88 15.08 -4.49
N ALA A 7 9.54 14.14 -5.18
CA ALA A 7 9.44 12.74 -4.79
C ALA A 7 9.89 12.52 -3.33
N ARG A 8 10.91 13.25 -2.86
CA ARG A 8 11.37 13.18 -1.47
C ARG A 8 10.32 13.63 -0.47
N THR A 9 9.60 14.71 -0.75
CA THR A 9 8.52 15.16 0.15
C THR A 9 7.36 14.17 0.17
N VAL A 10 7.02 13.55 -0.97
CA VAL A 10 6.01 12.48 -1.03
C VAL A 10 6.43 11.28 -0.17
N LEU A 11 7.66 10.81 -0.32
CA LEU A 11 8.19 9.70 0.48
C LEU A 11 8.24 10.05 1.96
N GLY A 12 8.61 11.30 2.29
CA GLY A 12 8.55 11.84 3.64
C GLY A 12 7.15 11.72 4.25
N HIS A 13 6.12 12.15 3.52
CA HIS A 13 4.73 12.01 3.97
C HIS A 13 4.38 10.56 4.30
N PHE A 14 4.68 9.61 3.41
CA PHE A 14 4.40 8.20 3.69
C PHE A 14 5.16 7.67 4.90
N SER A 15 6.40 8.11 5.12
CA SER A 15 7.19 7.71 6.30
C SER A 15 6.67 8.29 7.60
N GLU A 16 6.01 9.45 7.55
CA GLU A 16 5.47 10.16 8.72
C GLU A 16 4.06 9.68 9.09
N LEU A 17 3.25 9.22 8.13
CA LEU A 17 1.86 8.77 8.35
C LEU A 17 1.71 7.81 9.54
N PRO A 18 2.54 6.76 9.71
CA PRO A 18 2.42 5.86 10.86
C PRO A 18 2.61 6.59 12.19
N ALA A 19 3.53 7.55 12.27
CA ALA A 19 3.77 8.33 13.47
C ALA A 19 2.61 9.30 13.74
N LEU A 20 2.06 9.93 12.70
CA LEU A 20 0.91 10.83 12.80
C LEU A 20 -0.33 10.11 13.37
N TYR A 21 -0.70 8.95 12.82
CA TYR A 21 -1.85 8.21 13.32
C TYR A 21 -1.63 7.64 14.74
N ARG A 22 -0.40 7.24 15.11
CA ARG A 22 -0.08 6.87 16.50
C ARG A 22 -0.19 8.06 17.45
N GLY A 23 0.23 9.24 17.00
CA GLY A 23 0.08 10.49 17.75
C GLY A 23 -1.39 10.76 18.03
N LEU A 24 -2.21 10.75 16.98
CA LEU A 24 -3.66 10.90 17.08
C LEU A 24 -4.27 9.89 18.05
N ALA A 25 -3.97 8.60 17.90
CA ALA A 25 -4.50 7.56 18.78
C ALA A 25 -4.13 7.79 20.26
N ARG A 26 -2.90 8.25 20.54
CA ARG A 26 -2.41 8.50 21.90
C ARG A 26 -3.04 9.73 22.52
N GLU A 27 -3.05 10.84 21.80
CA GLU A 27 -3.62 12.12 22.27
C GLU A 27 -5.12 11.97 22.52
N THR A 28 -5.82 11.31 21.60
CA THR A 28 -7.25 11.04 21.75
C THR A 28 -7.53 10.06 22.90
N ARG A 29 -6.64 9.09 23.15
CA ARG A 29 -6.78 8.15 24.27
C ARG A 29 -6.59 8.82 25.63
N SER A 30 -5.72 9.81 25.76
CA SER A 30 -5.57 10.54 27.03
C SER A 30 -6.83 11.31 27.45
N SER A 31 -7.70 11.66 26.51
CA SER A 31 -8.95 12.35 26.79
C SER A 31 -10.12 11.41 27.09
N LEU A 32 -9.98 10.09 26.87
CA LEU A 32 -11.07 9.12 27.04
C LEU A 32 -11.53 8.95 28.50
N ASP A 33 -10.62 9.16 29.45
CA ASP A 33 -10.90 8.94 30.88
C ASP A 33 -11.94 9.92 31.44
N GLU A 34 -12.15 11.05 30.76
CA GLU A 34 -13.12 12.09 31.14
C GLU A 34 -14.46 11.97 30.40
N MET A 35 -14.61 10.99 29.49
CA MET A 35 -15.75 10.87 28.59
C MET A 35 -16.69 9.73 28.97
N GLU A 36 -18.00 9.94 28.78
CA GLU A 36 -19.03 8.94 29.08
C GLU A 36 -20.00 8.73 27.91
N GLY A 37 -20.67 7.57 27.92
CA GLY A 37 -21.75 7.24 27.00
C GLY A 37 -21.34 7.20 25.53
N ARG A 38 -22.19 7.73 24.65
CA ARG A 38 -22.03 7.66 23.19
C ARG A 38 -20.77 8.37 22.67
N GLU A 39 -20.30 9.38 23.40
CA GLU A 39 -19.11 10.12 23.01
C GLU A 39 -17.86 9.26 23.21
N ARG A 40 -17.76 8.58 24.36
CA ARG A 40 -16.71 7.61 24.64
C ARG A 40 -16.65 6.50 23.58
N GLU A 41 -17.78 5.88 23.25
CA GLU A 41 -17.82 4.83 22.21
C GLU A 41 -17.32 5.33 20.85
N ARG A 42 -17.66 6.57 20.49
CA ARG A 42 -17.21 7.18 19.24
C ARG A 42 -15.71 7.42 19.23
N VAL A 43 -15.17 7.93 20.34
CA VAL A 43 -13.74 8.22 20.50
C VAL A 43 -12.92 6.93 20.57
N GLU A 44 -13.43 5.87 21.22
CA GLU A 44 -12.82 4.54 21.20
C GLU A 44 -12.73 3.98 19.77
N ARG A 45 -13.77 4.17 18.93
CA ARG A 45 -13.73 3.80 17.51
C ARG A 45 -12.70 4.62 16.74
N LEU A 46 -12.56 5.92 17.01
CA LEU A 46 -11.55 6.78 16.39
C LEU A 46 -10.15 6.26 16.72
N VAL A 47 -9.87 6.00 18.00
CA VAL A 47 -8.58 5.46 18.47
C VAL A 47 -8.27 4.12 17.79
N ALA A 48 -9.26 3.22 17.71
CA ALA A 48 -9.08 1.92 17.06
C ALA A 48 -8.76 2.05 15.56
N LEU A 49 -9.43 2.96 14.85
CA LEU A 49 -9.16 3.25 13.44
C LEU A 49 -7.78 3.89 13.24
N ALA A 50 -7.40 4.85 14.09
CA ALA A 50 -6.08 5.47 14.04
C ALA A 50 -4.97 4.45 14.30
N ASP A 51 -5.13 3.55 15.28
CA ASP A 51 -4.18 2.45 15.53
C ASP A 51 -4.11 1.47 14.34
N ALA A 52 -5.26 1.17 13.69
CA ALA A 52 -5.29 0.32 12.49
C ALA A 52 -4.55 0.98 11.31
N LEU A 53 -4.78 2.26 11.06
CA LEU A 53 -4.10 3.04 10.02
C LEU A 53 -2.60 3.16 10.30
N ALA A 54 -2.21 3.40 11.55
CA ALA A 54 -0.81 3.44 11.97
C ALA A 54 -0.06 2.13 11.68
N ARG A 55 -0.71 0.98 11.88
CA ARG A 55 -0.15 -0.33 11.53
C ARG A 55 -0.12 -0.52 10.02
N GLY A 56 -1.25 -0.27 9.34
CA GLY A 56 -1.38 -0.46 7.91
C GLY A 56 -0.39 0.38 7.08
N TYR A 57 -0.17 1.64 7.45
CA TYR A 57 0.86 2.48 6.82
C TYR A 57 2.28 2.16 7.30
N GLY A 58 2.44 1.60 8.51
CA GLY A 58 3.75 1.17 9.01
C GLY A 58 4.33 -0.02 8.25
N GLU A 59 3.46 -0.84 7.66
CA GLU A 59 3.82 -1.98 6.80
C GLU A 59 3.94 -1.58 5.32
N LEU A 60 3.50 -0.37 4.94
CA LEU A 60 3.53 0.09 3.56
C LEU A 60 4.96 0.49 3.16
N VAL A 61 5.50 -0.18 2.15
CA VAL A 61 6.76 0.19 1.51
C VAL A 61 6.48 0.81 0.15
N VAL A 62 6.98 2.03 -0.08
CA VAL A 62 6.90 2.69 -1.38
C VAL A 62 8.11 2.27 -2.23
N CYS A 63 7.88 1.39 -3.19
CA CYS A 63 8.86 0.84 -4.12
C CYS A 63 8.93 1.58 -5.46
N LEU A 64 8.04 2.56 -5.70
CA LEU A 64 8.01 3.32 -6.94
C LEU A 64 9.34 4.06 -7.21
N PRO A 65 9.87 3.98 -8.45
CA PRO A 65 11.00 4.82 -8.86
C PRO A 65 10.68 6.31 -8.71
N MET A 66 11.65 7.10 -8.26
CA MET A 66 11.46 8.54 -8.04
C MET A 66 10.92 9.27 -9.27
N GLN A 67 11.35 8.88 -10.47
CA GLN A 67 10.90 9.48 -11.73
C GLN A 67 9.39 9.27 -11.97
N ARG A 68 8.82 8.14 -11.52
CA ARG A 68 7.38 7.90 -11.60
C ARG A 68 6.62 8.79 -10.61
N ILE A 69 7.14 8.95 -9.40
CA ILE A 69 6.57 9.85 -8.38
C ILE A 69 6.60 11.31 -8.88
N GLU A 70 7.70 11.74 -9.48
CA GLU A 70 7.81 13.06 -10.11
C GLU A 70 6.82 13.24 -11.27
N GLY A 71 6.61 12.18 -12.05
CA GLY A 71 5.57 12.12 -13.08
C GLY A 71 4.18 12.38 -12.52
N ILE A 72 3.80 11.71 -11.43
CA ILE A 72 2.51 11.88 -10.72
C ILE A 72 2.37 13.32 -10.21
N ILE A 73 3.40 13.84 -9.54
CA ILE A 73 3.41 15.24 -9.07
C ILE A 73 3.14 16.18 -10.23
N ARG A 74 3.83 16.00 -11.36
CA ARG A 74 3.71 16.87 -12.54
C ARG A 74 2.30 16.82 -13.14
N ARG A 75 1.67 15.65 -13.21
CA ARG A 75 0.28 15.49 -13.69
C ARG A 75 -0.72 16.26 -12.84
N ASN A 76 -0.51 16.31 -11.53
CA ASN A 76 -1.44 16.94 -10.59
C ASN A 76 -1.18 18.43 -10.32
N ARG A 77 -0.14 19.04 -10.90
CA ARG A 77 0.21 20.46 -10.68
C ARG A 77 -0.90 21.47 -11.03
N GLY A 78 -1.89 21.08 -11.82
CA GLY A 78 -3.04 21.93 -12.16
C GLY A 78 -4.04 22.12 -11.01
N GLU A 79 -3.92 21.37 -9.91
CA GLU A 79 -4.83 21.49 -8.78
C GLU A 79 -4.57 22.77 -7.96
N LYS A 80 -5.62 23.59 -7.79
CA LYS A 80 -5.52 24.91 -7.15
C LYS A 80 -5.52 24.80 -5.62
N ARG A 81 -6.20 23.79 -5.07
CA ARG A 81 -6.27 23.56 -3.62
C ARG A 81 -5.14 22.64 -3.19
N VAL A 82 -4.26 23.14 -2.32
CA VAL A 82 -3.10 22.36 -1.86
C VAL A 82 -3.48 21.08 -1.11
N SER A 83 -4.58 21.09 -0.34
CA SER A 83 -5.08 19.86 0.30
C SER A 83 -5.45 18.80 -0.72
N LYS A 84 -6.27 19.19 -1.72
CA LYS A 84 -6.71 18.32 -2.82
C LYS A 84 -5.56 17.86 -3.71
N PHE A 85 -4.53 18.70 -3.87
CA PHE A 85 -3.31 18.33 -4.57
C PHE A 85 -2.60 17.17 -3.88
N TRP A 86 -2.36 17.29 -2.57
CA TRP A 86 -1.69 16.24 -1.81
C TRP A 86 -2.53 14.97 -1.70
N GLU A 87 -3.84 15.10 -1.50
CA GLU A 87 -4.78 13.98 -1.52
C GLU A 87 -4.64 13.17 -2.82
N LYS A 88 -4.74 13.82 -3.98
CA LYS A 88 -4.59 13.16 -5.29
C LYS A 88 -3.20 12.56 -5.50
N VAL A 89 -2.14 13.29 -5.15
CA VAL A 89 -0.76 12.81 -5.37
C VAL A 89 -0.48 11.60 -4.50
N LEU A 90 -0.82 11.63 -3.21
CA LEU A 90 -0.61 10.51 -2.31
C LEU A 90 -1.47 9.32 -2.73
N GLU A 91 -2.71 9.57 -3.15
CA GLU A 91 -3.60 8.52 -3.64
C GLU A 91 -3.04 7.82 -4.89
N GLU A 92 -2.65 8.60 -5.90
CA GLU A 92 -2.12 8.06 -7.15
C GLU A 92 -0.79 7.33 -6.92
N VAL A 93 0.06 7.82 -6.00
CA VAL A 93 1.30 7.13 -5.60
C VAL A 93 1.00 5.80 -4.93
N GLU A 94 0.03 5.73 -4.01
CA GLU A 94 -0.32 4.48 -3.35
C GLU A 94 -0.81 3.42 -4.36
N THR A 95 -1.70 3.83 -5.27
CA THR A 95 -2.26 2.94 -6.31
C THR A 95 -1.21 2.50 -7.31
N GLU A 96 -0.39 3.41 -7.84
CA GLU A 96 0.70 3.08 -8.75
C GLU A 96 1.76 2.20 -8.06
N ASN A 97 1.98 2.38 -6.75
CA ASN A 97 2.90 1.55 -5.99
C ASN A 97 2.42 0.11 -5.89
N LEU A 98 1.12 -0.09 -5.65
CA LEU A 98 0.51 -1.41 -5.68
C LEU A 98 0.72 -2.10 -7.03
N HIS A 99 0.37 -1.42 -8.13
CA HIS A 99 0.57 -1.96 -9.48
C HIS A 99 2.04 -2.25 -9.78
N TYR A 100 2.95 -1.38 -9.34
CA TYR A 100 4.39 -1.57 -9.51
C TYR A 100 4.91 -2.77 -8.73
N ILE A 101 4.50 -2.97 -7.47
CA ILE A 101 4.89 -4.13 -6.67
C ILE A 101 4.40 -5.42 -7.31
N VAL A 102 3.13 -5.48 -7.72
CA VAL A 102 2.56 -6.68 -8.35
C VAL A 102 3.30 -7.00 -9.67
N SER A 103 3.48 -6.01 -10.54
CA SER A 103 4.16 -6.22 -11.82
C SER A 103 5.64 -6.59 -11.68
N SER A 104 6.38 -5.91 -10.79
CA SER A 104 7.79 -6.22 -10.54
C SER A 104 7.98 -7.59 -9.88
N SER A 105 7.12 -7.96 -8.94
CA SER A 105 7.13 -9.29 -8.31
C SER A 105 6.84 -10.39 -9.33
N TRP A 106 5.91 -10.15 -10.26
CA TRP A 106 5.60 -11.09 -11.34
C TRP A 106 6.82 -11.34 -12.24
N VAL A 107 7.51 -10.27 -12.66
CA VAL A 107 8.74 -10.38 -13.47
C VAL A 107 9.85 -11.10 -12.70
N ALA A 108 10.05 -10.77 -11.42
CA ALA A 108 11.08 -11.40 -10.61
C ALA A 108 10.82 -12.91 -10.43
N LEU A 109 9.59 -13.29 -10.07
CA LEU A 109 9.22 -14.68 -9.92
C LEU A 109 9.28 -15.44 -11.26
N PHE A 110 8.91 -14.79 -12.37
CA PHE A 110 9.04 -15.37 -13.70
C PHE A 110 10.51 -15.69 -14.05
N ILE A 111 11.44 -14.79 -13.76
CA ILE A 111 12.89 -15.01 -13.97
C ILE A 111 13.37 -16.19 -13.12
N VAL A 112 12.98 -16.25 -11.84
CA VAL A 112 13.36 -17.36 -10.94
C VAL A 112 12.82 -18.69 -11.45
N GLN A 113 11.55 -18.75 -11.86
CA GLN A 113 10.92 -19.97 -12.37
C GLN A 113 11.55 -20.43 -13.68
N LEU A 114 11.84 -19.52 -14.61
CA LEU A 114 12.57 -19.85 -15.84
C LEU A 114 13.98 -20.37 -15.55
N SER A 115 14.69 -19.76 -14.59
CA SER A 115 16.02 -20.21 -14.19
C SER A 115 15.98 -21.62 -13.58
N GLN A 116 14.99 -21.91 -12.73
CA GLN A 116 14.80 -23.23 -12.13
C GLN A 116 14.41 -24.28 -13.17
N ALA A 117 13.46 -23.97 -14.05
CA ALA A 117 13.06 -24.84 -15.14
C ALA A 117 14.26 -25.15 -16.05
N SER A 118 15.04 -24.14 -16.43
CA SER A 118 16.26 -24.34 -17.23
C SER A 118 17.25 -25.28 -16.53
N SER A 119 17.49 -25.11 -15.23
CA SER A 119 18.39 -25.97 -14.44
C SER A 119 17.93 -27.43 -14.45
N ILE A 120 16.63 -27.65 -14.20
CA ILE A 120 16.03 -28.99 -14.20
C ILE A 120 16.20 -29.64 -15.57
N LEU A 121 15.87 -28.92 -16.65
CA LEU A 121 15.99 -29.42 -18.02
C LEU A 121 17.44 -29.76 -18.41
N THR A 122 18.43 -29.06 -17.87
CA THR A 122 19.85 -29.34 -18.13
C THR A 122 20.42 -30.49 -17.29
N GLU A 123 19.91 -30.69 -16.08
CA GLU A 123 20.44 -31.68 -15.12
C GLU A 123 19.73 -33.04 -15.22
N THR A 124 18.52 -33.08 -15.78
CA THR A 124 17.69 -34.29 -15.82
C THR A 124 17.44 -34.73 -17.26
N SER A 125 17.59 -36.03 -17.52
CA SER A 125 17.24 -36.65 -18.80
C SER A 125 15.72 -36.90 -18.87
N LEU A 126 14.92 -35.84 -18.73
CA LEU A 126 13.45 -35.91 -18.81
C LEU A 126 13.02 -36.10 -20.27
N ASP A 127 11.97 -36.92 -20.48
CA ASP A 127 11.30 -37.01 -21.78
C ASP A 127 10.57 -35.71 -22.12
N GLU A 128 10.34 -35.42 -23.41
CA GLU A 128 9.70 -34.16 -23.86
C GLU A 128 8.37 -33.88 -23.15
N ASN A 129 7.57 -34.91 -22.89
CA ASN A 129 6.29 -34.76 -22.20
C ASN A 129 6.47 -34.33 -20.73
N GLU A 130 7.50 -34.86 -20.07
CA GLU A 130 7.81 -34.52 -18.67
C GLU A 130 8.35 -33.09 -18.58
N GLN A 131 9.16 -32.66 -19.55
CA GLN A 131 9.65 -31.28 -19.66
C GLN A 131 8.50 -30.29 -19.81
N ILE A 132 7.54 -30.57 -20.71
CA ILE A 132 6.35 -29.74 -20.91
C ILE A 132 5.53 -29.66 -19.61
N LEU A 133 5.34 -30.80 -18.92
CA LEU A 133 4.59 -30.84 -17.67
C LEU A 133 5.24 -29.98 -16.57
N VAL A 134 6.57 -30.03 -16.44
CA VAL A 134 7.32 -29.20 -15.48
C VAL A 134 7.17 -27.71 -15.79
N ILE A 135 7.31 -27.31 -17.06
CA ILE A 135 7.18 -25.90 -17.45
C ILE A 135 5.75 -25.40 -17.20
N VAL A 136 4.74 -26.17 -17.59
CA VAL A 136 3.32 -25.78 -17.43
C VAL A 136 2.95 -25.69 -15.95
N SER A 137 3.36 -26.67 -15.13
CA SER A 137 3.07 -26.65 -13.69
C SER A 137 3.76 -25.49 -12.97
N ALA A 138 5.02 -25.19 -13.30
CA ALA A 138 5.72 -24.01 -12.80
C ALA A 138 5.01 -22.70 -13.20
N GLY A 139 4.54 -22.61 -14.45
CA GLY A 139 3.75 -21.48 -14.94
C GLY A 139 2.42 -21.29 -14.19
N LEU A 140 1.68 -22.37 -13.93
CA LEU A 140 0.44 -22.33 -13.17
C LEU A 140 0.66 -21.96 -11.70
N ALA A 141 1.70 -22.52 -11.06
CA ALA A 141 2.08 -22.18 -9.70
C ALA A 141 2.46 -20.69 -9.56
N LEU A 142 3.20 -20.15 -10.54
CA LEU A 142 3.55 -18.74 -10.62
C LEU A 142 2.31 -17.84 -10.72
N LEU A 143 1.39 -18.17 -11.63
CA LEU A 143 0.13 -17.43 -11.80
C LEU A 143 -0.69 -17.42 -10.52
N TRP A 144 -0.81 -18.57 -9.86
CA TRP A 144 -1.54 -18.70 -8.61
C TRP A 144 -0.90 -17.87 -7.48
N ALA A 145 0.41 -17.98 -7.29
CA ALA A 145 1.12 -17.23 -6.25
C ALA A 145 0.97 -15.71 -6.41
N VAL A 146 1.04 -15.23 -7.66
CA VAL A 146 0.90 -13.80 -7.97
C VAL A 146 -0.55 -13.35 -7.78
N ALA A 147 -1.53 -14.16 -8.18
CA ALA A 147 -2.95 -13.87 -7.96
C ALA A 147 -3.23 -13.69 -6.46
N VAL A 148 -2.86 -14.67 -5.62
CA VAL A 148 -3.07 -14.62 -4.17
C VAL A 148 -2.37 -13.43 -3.52
N ALA A 149 -1.12 -13.15 -3.90
CA ALA A 149 -0.39 -11.99 -3.37
C ALA A 149 -1.04 -10.66 -3.80
N SER A 150 -1.49 -10.56 -5.05
CA SER A 150 -2.15 -9.36 -5.57
C SER A 150 -3.51 -9.10 -4.90
N GLU A 151 -4.28 -10.15 -4.60
CA GLU A 151 -5.52 -10.07 -3.85
C GLU A 151 -5.25 -9.55 -2.42
N GLY A 152 -4.28 -10.13 -1.72
CA GLY A 152 -3.91 -9.69 -0.38
C GLY A 152 -3.47 -8.22 -0.32
N LEU A 153 -2.66 -7.78 -1.29
CA LEU A 153 -2.23 -6.39 -1.38
C LEU A 153 -3.38 -5.43 -1.72
N THR A 154 -4.30 -5.84 -2.61
CA THR A 154 -5.49 -5.05 -2.98
C THR A 154 -6.44 -4.92 -1.79
N LEU A 155 -6.73 -6.01 -1.09
CA LEU A 155 -7.54 -6.01 0.13
C LEU A 155 -6.93 -5.13 1.22
N ALA A 156 -5.61 -5.18 1.42
CA ALA A 156 -4.92 -4.33 2.38
C ALA A 156 -5.04 -2.84 2.02
N HIS A 157 -4.94 -2.50 0.73
CA HIS A 157 -5.15 -1.15 0.23
C HIS A 157 -6.60 -0.66 0.43
N GLU A 158 -7.59 -1.46 0.02
CA GLU A 158 -9.00 -1.14 0.19
C GLU A 158 -9.38 -0.94 1.66
N ARG A 159 -8.86 -1.81 2.55
CA ARG A 159 -9.09 -1.71 4.00
C ARG A 159 -8.53 -0.43 4.57
N ARG A 160 -7.28 -0.06 4.24
CA ARG A 160 -6.71 1.24 4.64
C ARG A 160 -7.57 2.41 4.17
N ARG A 161 -8.07 2.36 2.94
CA ARG A 161 -8.95 3.41 2.39
C ARG A 161 -10.32 3.46 3.04
N GLN A 162 -10.87 2.32 3.44
CA GLN A 162 -12.10 2.28 4.21
C GLN A 162 -11.90 2.86 5.61
N ASP A 163 -10.79 2.50 6.28
CA ASP A 163 -10.46 2.98 7.62
C ASP A 163 -10.20 4.50 7.60
N ASP A 164 -9.48 5.02 6.61
CA ASP A 164 -9.21 6.45 6.46
C ASP A 164 -10.49 7.26 6.17
N ARG A 165 -11.37 6.77 5.29
CA ARG A 165 -12.70 7.38 5.07
C ARG A 165 -13.57 7.36 6.32
N SER A 166 -13.52 6.28 7.09
CA SER A 166 -14.29 6.15 8.32
C SER A 166 -13.76 7.10 9.39
N LEU A 167 -12.45 7.21 9.55
CA LEU A 167 -11.79 8.13 10.46
C LEU A 167 -12.13 9.58 10.11
N ASN A 168 -11.96 9.97 8.84
CA ASN A 168 -12.31 11.31 8.36
C ASN A 168 -13.80 11.63 8.54
N GLY A 169 -14.68 10.64 8.38
CA GLY A 169 -16.12 10.79 8.65
C GLY A 169 -16.45 10.99 10.13
N ILE A 170 -15.65 10.44 11.04
CA ILE A 170 -15.77 10.69 12.48
C ILE A 170 -15.26 12.10 12.80
N ILE A 171 -14.08 12.49 12.32
CA ILE A 171 -13.47 13.81 12.59
C ILE A 171 -14.30 14.94 11.98
N ALA A 172 -14.84 14.78 10.77
CA ALA A 172 -15.66 15.81 10.12
C ALA A 172 -16.99 16.13 10.84
N ARG A 173 -17.41 15.30 11.80
CA ARG A 173 -18.59 15.55 12.64
C ARG A 173 -18.27 16.29 13.95
N GLU A 174 -17.00 16.64 14.19
CA GLU A 174 -16.54 17.48 15.31
C GLU A 174 -16.42 18.97 14.97
N VAL A 175 -16.50 19.35 13.69
CA VAL A 175 -16.45 20.74 13.20
C VAL A 175 -17.83 21.21 12.77
#